data_AF-A0A5E4IHL6-F1
#
_entry.id   AF-A0A5E4IHL6-F1
#
_cell.length_a   1.000
_cell.length_b   1.000
_cell.length_c   1.000
_cell.angle_alpha   90.00
_cell.angle_beta   90.00
_cell.angle_gamma   90.00
#
_symmetry.space_group_name_H-M   'P 1'
#
loop_
_entity.id
_entity.type
_entity.pdbx_description
1 polymer ?
#
loop_
_entity_poly.entity_id
_entity_poly.type
_entity_poly.pdbx_seq_one_letter_code
_entity_poly.pdbx_strand_id
1 'polypeptide(L)'
;MKAFADLDHRLVAIGKQLEKNLNDWEAWAAKADILCSLGMHEIAIRCCDRVLALNPNNVLTWVTKGEALKKLGKNEESVAAFAKARSLTDIANSAQRNNL
;
A
#
# COMPACT_ATOMS: atom_id res chain seq x y z
N MET A 1 -20.07 -8.01 18.27
CA MET A 1 -20.34 -7.10 17.13
C MET A 1 -19.72 -5.69 17.25
N LYS A 2 -19.23 -5.22 18.42
CA LYS A 2 -18.61 -3.87 18.55
C LYS A 2 -17.27 -3.67 17.79
N ALA A 3 -16.44 -4.71 17.70
CA ALA A 3 -15.10 -4.61 17.10
C ALA A 3 -15.09 -4.18 15.61
N PHE A 4 -16.13 -4.53 14.84
CA PHE A 4 -16.23 -4.14 13.42
C PHE A 4 -16.59 -2.66 13.24
N ALA A 5 -17.45 -2.12 14.10
CA ALA A 5 -17.86 -0.71 14.05
C ALA A 5 -16.72 0.23 14.51
N ASP A 6 -15.95 -0.17 15.52
CA ASP A 6 -14.77 0.57 15.98
C ASP A 6 -13.66 0.59 14.93
N LEU A 7 -13.53 -0.50 14.14
CA LEU A 7 -12.61 -0.59 13.02
C LEU A 7 -12.92 0.45 11.95
N ASP A 8 -14.17 0.51 11.50
CA ASP A 8 -14.62 1.47 10.48
C ASP A 8 -14.47 2.92 10.97
N HIS A 9 -14.80 3.19 12.24
CA HIS A 9 -14.62 4.52 12.81
C HIS A 9 -13.13 4.93 12.89
N ARG A 10 -12.23 4.02 13.28
CA ARG A 10 -10.78 4.27 13.29
C ARG A 10 -10.22 4.43 11.87
N LEU A 11 -10.72 3.66 10.89
CA LEU A 11 -10.36 3.77 9.48
C LEU A 11 -10.80 5.11 8.88
N VAL A 12 -11.98 5.59 9.24
CA VAL A 12 -12.51 6.89 8.83
C VAL A 12 -11.73 8.01 9.49
N ALA A 13 -11.40 7.90 10.78
CA ALA A 13 -10.61 8.89 11.51
C ALA A 13 -9.19 9.04 10.95
N ILE A 14 -8.52 7.93 10.59
CA ILE A 14 -7.19 7.97 9.93
C ILE A 14 -7.30 8.66 8.56
N GLY A 15 -8.34 8.37 7.77
CA GLY A 15 -8.58 9.02 6.47
C GLY A 15 -8.77 10.53 6.62
N LYS A 16 -9.63 10.94 7.56
CA LYS A 16 -9.95 12.35 7.82
C LYS A 16 -8.75 13.17 8.33
N GLN A 17 -7.79 12.52 9.00
CA GLN A 17 -6.56 13.17 9.46
C GLN A 17 -5.55 13.39 8.33
N LEU A 18 -5.54 12.49 7.34
CA LEU A 18 -4.61 12.51 6.20
C LEU A 18 -5.12 13.37 5.03
N GLU A 19 -6.43 13.61 4.96
CA GLU A 19 -7.11 14.44 3.93
C GLU A 19 -6.64 15.90 3.87
N LYS A 20 -5.99 16.43 4.92
CA LYS A 20 -5.73 17.88 4.98
C LYS A 20 -4.57 18.38 4.12
N ASN A 21 -3.65 17.54 3.66
CA ASN A 21 -2.42 18.01 2.97
C ASN A 21 -1.74 17.00 2.02
N LEU A 22 -2.30 15.81 1.79
CA LEU A 22 -1.67 14.76 0.95
C LEU A 22 -2.46 14.57 -0.35
N ASN A 23 -1.78 14.23 -1.45
CA ASN A 23 -2.48 13.75 -2.64
C ASN A 23 -3.33 12.52 -2.26
N ASP A 24 -4.49 12.34 -2.90
CA ASP A 24 -5.48 11.33 -2.50
C ASP A 24 -4.82 9.94 -2.29
N TRP A 25 -3.98 9.51 -3.23
CA TRP A 25 -3.24 8.23 -3.15
C TRP A 25 -2.14 8.17 -2.07
N GLU A 26 -1.52 9.28 -1.67
CA GLU A 26 -0.50 9.31 -0.61
C GLU A 26 -1.11 9.04 0.76
N ALA A 27 -2.28 9.64 1.03
CA ALA A 27 -3.04 9.38 2.24
C ALA A 27 -3.45 7.90 2.36
N TRP A 28 -3.92 7.31 1.26
CA TRP A 28 -4.26 5.88 1.24
C TRP A 28 -3.04 4.97 1.40
N ALA A 29 -1.87 5.35 0.89
CA ALA A 29 -0.62 4.60 1.06
C ALA A 29 -0.16 4.60 2.53
N ALA A 30 -0.13 5.78 3.16
CA ALA A 30 0.19 5.90 4.58
C ALA A 30 -0.80 5.11 5.45
N LYS A 31 -2.08 5.16 5.12
CA LYS A 31 -3.11 4.35 5.80
C LYS A 31 -2.87 2.85 5.64
N ALA A 32 -2.52 2.38 4.45
CA ALA A 32 -2.23 0.97 4.20
C ALA A 32 -1.04 0.48 5.05
N ASP A 33 0.01 1.30 5.14
CA ASP A 33 1.20 0.99 5.94
C ASP A 33 0.90 0.86 7.44
N ILE A 34 0.15 1.82 7.99
CA ILE A 34 -0.31 1.78 9.38
C ILE A 34 -1.18 0.54 9.62
N LEU A 35 -2.10 0.22 8.71
CA LEU A 35 -2.96 -0.96 8.84
C LEU A 35 -2.17 -2.27 8.77
N CYS A 36 -1.14 -2.33 7.93
CA CYS A 36 -0.24 -3.48 7.87
C CYS A 36 0.49 -3.66 9.20
N SER A 37 1.00 -2.56 9.77
CA SER A 37 1.66 -2.55 11.09
C SER A 37 0.72 -2.93 12.24
N LEU A 38 -0.58 -2.62 12.13
CA LEU A 38 -1.61 -3.01 13.09
C LEU A 38 -2.09 -4.47 12.94
N GLY A 39 -1.51 -5.24 12.00
CA GLY A 39 -1.92 -6.62 11.74
C GLY A 39 -3.19 -6.76 10.90
N MET A 40 -3.74 -5.64 10.40
CA MET A 40 -4.98 -5.59 9.64
C MET A 40 -4.71 -5.79 8.14
N HIS A 41 -4.02 -6.89 7.83
CA HIS A 41 -3.41 -7.11 6.52
C HIS A 41 -4.43 -7.12 5.36
N GLU A 42 -5.63 -7.68 5.55
CA GLU A 42 -6.67 -7.68 4.51
C GLU A 42 -7.14 -6.27 4.14
N ILE A 43 -7.29 -5.39 5.15
CA ILE A 43 -7.72 -4.01 4.93
C ILE A 43 -6.58 -3.19 4.34
N ALA A 44 -5.35 -3.44 4.77
CA ALA A 44 -4.15 -2.86 4.18
C ALA A 44 -4.07 -3.16 2.68
N ILE A 45 -4.30 -4.41 2.26
CA ILE A 45 -4.30 -4.79 0.84
C ILE A 45 -5.36 -4.02 0.06
N ARG A 46 -6.60 -3.90 0.57
CA ARG A 46 -7.64 -3.10 -0.11
C ARG A 46 -7.26 -1.63 -0.25
N CYS A 47 -6.58 -1.06 0.74
CA CYS A 47 -6.05 0.30 0.66
C CYS A 47 -4.94 0.39 -0.39
N CYS A 48 -4.00 -0.57 -0.40
CA CYS A 48 -2.97 -0.66 -1.43
C CYS A 48 -3.57 -0.76 -2.84
N ASP A 49 -4.59 -1.57 -3.05
CA ASP A 49 -5.24 -1.72 -4.35
C ASP A 49 -5.83 -0.40 -4.86
N ARG A 50 -6.42 0.39 -3.96
CA ARG A 50 -6.92 1.73 -4.28
C ARG A 50 -5.80 2.69 -4.66
N VAL A 51 -4.69 2.67 -3.94
CA VAL A 51 -3.51 3.47 -4.27
C VAL A 51 -2.95 3.06 -5.63
N LEU A 52 -2.82 1.76 -5.89
CA LEU A 52 -2.29 1.23 -7.14
C LEU A 52 -3.20 1.49 -8.34
N ALA A 53 -4.51 1.61 -8.13
CA ALA A 53 -5.45 2.06 -9.16
C ALA A 53 -5.23 3.53 -9.56
N LEU A 54 -4.80 4.38 -8.62
CA LEU A 54 -4.52 5.80 -8.85
C LEU A 54 -3.07 6.04 -9.31
N ASN A 55 -2.12 5.31 -8.73
CA ASN A 55 -0.69 5.38 -9.02
C ASN A 55 -0.10 3.97 -9.07
N PRO A 56 -0.15 3.29 -10.23
CA PRO A 56 0.34 1.93 -10.39
C PRO A 56 1.88 1.81 -10.25
N ASN A 57 2.59 2.93 -10.32
CA ASN A 57 4.05 2.99 -10.24
C ASN A 57 4.55 3.28 -8.81
N ASN A 58 3.66 3.31 -7.82
CA ASN A 58 4.05 3.53 -6.43
C ASN A 58 4.75 2.29 -5.86
N VAL A 59 6.09 2.33 -5.86
CA VAL A 59 6.95 1.25 -5.36
C VAL A 59 6.64 0.91 -3.90
N LEU A 60 6.50 1.92 -3.03
CA LEU A 60 6.25 1.72 -1.60
C LEU A 60 4.97 0.93 -1.36
N THR A 61 3.91 1.24 -2.11
CA THR A 61 2.62 0.57 -1.98
C THR A 61 2.68 -0.90 -2.41
N TRP A 62 3.43 -1.21 -3.48
CA TRP A 62 3.70 -2.60 -3.86
C TRP A 62 4.45 -3.36 -2.78
N VAL A 63 5.41 -2.72 -2.10
CA VAL A 63 6.13 -3.30 -0.96
C VAL A 63 5.17 -3.57 0.20
N THR A 64 4.38 -2.58 0.63
CA THR A 64 3.39 -2.73 1.71
C THR A 64 2.36 -3.83 1.39
N LYS A 65 1.89 -3.90 0.13
CA LYS A 65 0.99 -4.98 -0.32
C LYS A 65 1.67 -6.35 -0.23
N GLY A 66 2.92 -6.46 -0.68
CA GLY A 66 3.70 -7.69 -0.59
C GLY A 66 3.91 -8.17 0.85
N GLU A 67 4.19 -7.25 1.77
CA GLU A 67 4.33 -7.56 3.20
C GLU A 67 3.02 -8.03 3.82
N ALA A 68 1.92 -7.34 3.56
CA ALA A 68 0.59 -7.73 4.04
C ALA A 68 0.20 -9.13 3.52
N LEU A 69 0.45 -9.42 2.24
CA LEU A 69 0.19 -10.73 1.63
C LEU A 69 1.05 -11.83 2.26
N LYS A 70 2.33 -11.56 2.51
CA LYS A 70 3.24 -12.49 3.20
C LYS A 70 2.72 -12.83 4.59
N LYS A 71 2.24 -11.83 5.34
CA LYS A 71 1.70 -12.02 6.69
C LYS A 71 0.39 -12.81 6.71
N LEU A 72 -0.37 -12.80 5.62
CA LEU A 72 -1.55 -13.65 5.42
C LEU A 72 -1.22 -15.05 4.87
N GLY A 73 0.06 -15.38 4.65
CA GLY A 73 0.48 -16.66 4.06
C GLY A 73 0.25 -16.77 2.54
N LYS A 74 -0.15 -15.68 1.89
CA LYS A 74 -0.35 -15.60 0.43
C LYS A 74 0.99 -15.36 -0.28
N ASN A 75 1.87 -16.36 -0.20
CA ASN A 75 3.26 -16.23 -0.62
C ASN A 75 3.42 -15.95 -2.12
N GLU A 76 2.61 -16.57 -2.98
CA GLU A 76 2.68 -16.36 -4.44
C GLU A 76 2.32 -14.91 -4.82
N GLU A 77 1.21 -14.40 -4.29
CA GLU A 77 0.76 -13.01 -4.50
C GLU A 77 1.78 -12.02 -3.93
N SER A 78 2.39 -12.34 -2.78
CA SER A 78 3.44 -11.54 -2.15
C SER A 78 4.69 -11.42 -3.04
N VAL A 79 5.17 -12.55 -3.58
CA VAL A 79 6.30 -12.57 -4.51
C VAL A 79 5.99 -11.75 -5.75
N ALA A 80 4.79 -11.86 -6.32
CA ALA A 80 4.37 -11.06 -7.47
C ALA A 80 4.39 -9.56 -7.16
N ALA A 81 3.91 -9.14 -5.98
CA ALA A 81 3.93 -7.75 -5.55
C ALA A 81 5.36 -7.20 -5.40
N PHE A 82 6.27 -7.96 -4.77
CA PHE A 82 7.67 -7.56 -4.65
C PHE A 82 8.40 -7.54 -6.00
N ALA A 83 8.10 -8.47 -6.90
CA ALA A 83 8.64 -8.47 -8.26
C ALA A 83 8.23 -7.20 -9.03
N LYS A 84 6.99 -6.74 -8.86
CA LYS A 84 6.54 -5.46 -9.42
C LYS A 84 7.25 -4.26 -8.81
N ALA A 85 7.38 -4.21 -7.48
CA ALA A 85 8.16 -3.15 -6.83
C ALA A 85 9.59 -3.07 -7.38
N ARG A 86 10.26 -4.22 -7.51
CA ARG A 86 11.63 -4.30 -8.04
C ARG A 86 11.70 -3.85 -9.50
N SER A 87 10.80 -4.34 -10.35
CA SER A 87 10.76 -3.95 -11.76
C SER A 87 10.57 -2.45 -11.94
N LEU A 88 9.76 -1.80 -11.11
CA LEU A 88 9.54 -0.35 -11.17
C LEU A 88 10.80 0.43 -10.77
N THR A 89 11.50 -0.01 -9.73
CA THR A 89 12.80 0.57 -9.33
C THR A 89 13.86 0.36 -10.40
N ASP A 90 13.91 -0.81 -11.03
CA ASP A 90 14.84 -1.11 -12.11
C ASP A 90 14.57 -0.24 -13.35
N ILE A 91 13.30 -0.03 -13.70
CA ILE A 91 12.90 0.91 -14.77
C ILE A 91 13.38 2.32 -14.43
N ALA A 92 13.14 2.80 -13.22
CA ALA A 92 13.60 4.13 -12.79
C ALA A 92 15.14 4.27 -12.88
N ASN A 93 15.88 3.26 -12.44
CA ASN A 93 17.35 3.24 -12.52
C ASN A 93 17.87 3.16 -13.96
N SER A 94 17.20 2.41 -14.83
CA SER A 94 17.56 2.31 -16.25
C SER A 94 17.27 3.61 -17.02
N ALA A 95 16.17 4.29 -16.70
CA ALA A 95 15.82 5.59 -17.28
C ALA A 95 16.85 6.67 -16.91
N GLN A 96 17.42 6.62 -15.71
CA GLN A 96 18.50 7.53 -15.31
C GLN A 96 19.85 7.23 -15.97
N ARG A 97 20.11 5.97 -16.36
CA ARG A 97 21.37 5.57 -17.02
C ARG A 97 21.45 5.93 -18.50
N ASN A 98 20.31 6.06 -19.19
CA ASN A 98 20.27 6.34 -20.63
C ASN A 98 20.24 7.83 -21.00
N ASN A 99 20.42 8.72 -20.01
CA ASN A 99 20.46 10.19 -20.21
C ASN A 99 21.87 10.78 -20.01
N LEU A 100 22.93 10.00 -20.30
CA LEU A 100 24.33 10.44 -20.28
C LEU A 100 24.99 10.22 -21.65
#